data_AF-A0A368EPT6-F1
#
_entry.id   AF-A0A368EPT6-F1
#
_cell.length_a   1.000
_cell.length_b   1.000
_cell.length_c   1.000
_cell.angle_alpha   90.00
_cell.angle_beta   90.00
_cell.angle_gamma   90.00
#
_symmetry.space_group_name_H-M   'P 1'
#
loop_
_entity.id
_entity.type
_entity.pdbx_description
1 polymer ?
#
loop_
_entity_poly.entity_id
_entity_poly.type
_entity_poly.pdbx_seq_one_letter_code
_entity_poly.pdbx_strand_id
1 'polypeptide(L)' 'MEDKIKSIITCDLDGKVETFSEGAEKLFGYSKKDVIGKKRVSDFSPGEVVLGHVINWLNIAVEKG' A
#
# COMPACT_ATOMS: atom_id res chain seq x y z
N MET A 1 -16.32 -14.72 9.70
CA MET A 1 -16.07 -13.37 9.14
C MET A 1 -14.57 -13.24 9.16
N GLU A 2 -13.91 -13.37 8.00
CA GLU A 2 -12.45 -13.26 7.92
C GLU A 2 -12.08 -11.82 8.29
N ASP A 3 -11.35 -11.62 9.39
CA ASP A 3 -10.76 -10.33 9.74
C ASP A 3 -9.67 -10.02 8.71
N LYS A 4 -10.10 -9.49 7.57
CA LYS A 4 -9.22 -9.10 6.46
C LYS A 4 -8.34 -7.98 6.97
N ILE A 5 -7.08 -8.31 7.29
CA ILE A 5 -6.10 -7.36 7.79
C ILE A 5 -5.98 -6.22 6.76
N LYS A 6 -6.42 -5.01 7.15
CA LYS A 6 -6.34 -3.83 6.30
C LYS A 6 -4.94 -3.21 6.41
N SER A 7 -4.15 -3.35 5.36
CA SER A 7 -2.91 -2.60 5.19
C SER A 7 -3.23 -1.17 4.73
N ILE A 8 -2.76 -0.17 5.47
CA ILE A 8 -2.94 1.25 5.17
C ILE A 8 -1.59 1.94 5.31
N ILE A 9 -1.21 2.69 4.28
CA ILE A 9 0.03 3.43 4.20
C ILE A 9 -0.31 4.80 3.61
N THR A 10 0.23 5.87 4.19
CA THR A 10 0.14 7.23 3.61
C THR A 10 1.54 7.78 3.36
N CYS A 11 1.65 8.63 2.36
CA CYS A 11 2.90 9.29 2.00
C CYS A 11 2.65 10.72 1.54
N ASP A 12 3.71 11.54 1.57
CA ASP A 12 3.71 12.85 0.95
C ASP A 12 3.73 12.76 -0.59
N LEU A 13 3.72 13.93 -1.25
CA LEU A 13 3.75 14.04 -2.72
C LEU A 13 5.04 13.49 -3.35
N ASP A 14 6.11 13.38 -2.58
CA ASP A 14 7.39 12.80 -3.01
C ASP A 14 7.43 11.28 -2.69
N GLY A 15 6.35 10.73 -2.13
CA GLY A 15 6.23 9.32 -1.79
C GLY A 15 6.94 8.93 -0.49
N LYS A 16 7.40 9.88 0.32
CA LYS A 16 7.98 9.61 1.65
C LYS A 16 6.87 9.17 2.60
N VAL A 17 7.07 8.04 3.26
CA VAL A 17 6.03 7.44 4.11
C VAL A 17 5.81 8.27 5.38
N GLU A 18 4.54 8.61 5.64
CA GLU A 18 4.10 9.37 6.82
C GLU A 18 3.40 8.46 7.84
N THR A 19 2.60 7.50 7.37
CA THR A 19 1.94 6.52 8.24
C THR A 19 2.07 5.10 7.71
N PHE A 20 2.10 4.15 8.63
CA PHE A 20 2.25 2.72 8.34
C PHE A 20 1.45 1.92 9.37
N SER A 21 0.34 1.30 8.95
CA SER A 21 -0.55 0.57 9.85
C SER A 21 0.05 -0.75 10.33
N GLU A 22 -0.48 -1.31 11.42
CA GLU A 22 -0.08 -2.65 11.88
C GLU A 22 -0.32 -3.72 10.80
N GLY A 23 -1.37 -3.54 9.99
CA GLY A 23 -1.62 -4.40 8.83
C GLY A 23 -0.53 -4.31 7.77
N ALA A 24 0.05 -3.13 7.57
CA ALA A 24 1.20 -2.94 6.69
C ALA A 24 2.49 -3.54 7.30
N GLU A 25 2.69 -3.40 8.62
CA GLU A 25 3.80 -4.05 9.33
C GLU A 25 3.77 -5.57 9.15
N LYS A 26 2.59 -6.18 9.28
CA LYS A 26 2.39 -7.63 9.07
C LYS A 26 2.56 -8.04 7.60
N LEU A 27 2.05 -7.23 6.67
CA LEU A 27 2.06 -7.57 5.24
C LEU A 27 3.46 -7.44 4.61
N PHE A 28 4.19 -6.39 4.95
CA PHE A 28 5.49 -6.08 4.33
C PHE A 28 6.69 -6.45 5.21
N GLY A 29 6.47 -6.83 6.48
CA GLY A 29 7.54 -7.27 7.38
C GLY A 29 8.46 -6.15 7.89
N TYR A 30 8.09 -4.89 7.69
CA TYR A 30 8.83 -3.73 8.21
C TYR A 30 8.15 -3.17 9.44
N SER A 31 8.93 -2.62 10.38
CA SER A 31 8.35 -1.83 11.46
C SER A 31 8.07 -0.40 11.00
N LYS A 32 7.03 0.22 11.53
CA LYS A 32 6.70 1.63 11.29
C LYS A 32 7.88 2.56 11.59
N LYS A 33 8.74 2.21 12.56
CA LYS A 33 9.94 2.99 12.92
C LYS A 33 11.04 2.94 11.87
N ASP A 34 11.04 1.91 11.03
CA ASP A 34 12.04 1.73 9.97
C ASP A 34 11.58 2.35 8.65
N VAL A 35 10.27 2.57 8.50
CA VAL A 35 9.65 3.06 7.26
C VAL A 35 9.30 4.55 7.36
N ILE A 36 8.59 4.96 8.42
CA ILE A 36 8.07 6.34 8.54
C ILE A 36 9.23 7.33 8.55
N GLY A 37 9.18 8.29 7.64
CA GLY A 37 10.17 9.36 7.51
C GLY A 37 11.53 8.93 6.95
N LYS A 38 11.75 7.64 6.69
CA LYS A 38 13.04 7.07 6.28
C LYS A 38 13.00 6.42 4.90
N LYS A 39 11.85 5.87 4.51
CA LYS A 39 11.65 5.16 3.23
C LYS A 39 10.58 5.81 2.38
N ARG A 40 10.61 5.48 1.09
CA ARG A 40 9.56 5.82 0.12
C ARG A 40 8.70 4.60 -0.18
N VAL A 41 7.45 4.83 -0.59
CA VAL A 41 6.52 3.77 -0.97
C VAL A 41 7.09 2.88 -2.09
N SER A 42 7.83 3.49 -3.03
CA SER A 42 8.51 2.79 -4.12
C SER A 42 9.53 1.74 -3.65
N ASP A 43 10.11 1.89 -2.45
CA ASP A 43 11.18 1.01 -1.96
C ASP A 43 10.69 -0.40 -1.61
N PHE A 44 9.40 -0.55 -1.31
CA PHE A 44 8.80 -1.82 -0.90
C PHE A 44 7.53 -2.16 -1.69
N SER A 45 7.07 -1.26 -2.55
CA SER A 45 5.97 -1.48 -3.48
C SER A 45 6.48 -1.24 -4.91
N PRO A 46 7.08 -2.24 -5.58
CA PRO A 46 7.47 -2.10 -6.98
C PRO A 46 6.23 -1.73 -7.80
N GLY A 47 6.33 -0.67 -8.62
CA GLY A 47 5.22 -0.05 -9.35
C GLY A 47 4.52 -0.96 -10.38
N GLU A 48 4.99 -2.19 -10.54
CA GLU A 48 4.47 -3.17 -11.50
C GLU A 48 3.15 -3.82 -11.05
N VAL A 49 2.88 -3.89 -9.73
CA VAL A 49 1.63 -4.47 -9.21
C VAL A 49 0.41 -3.66 -9.68
N VAL A 50 0.54 -2.34 -9.71
CA VAL A 50 -0.53 -1.46 -10.19
C VAL A 50 -0.77 -1.71 -11.69
N LEU A 51 0.28 -1.75 -12.50
CA LEU A 51 0.14 -1.95 -13.95
C LEU A 51 -0.51 -3.31 -14.29
N GLY A 52 -0.16 -4.38 -13.57
CA GLY A 52 -0.76 -5.69 -13.78
C GLY A 52 -2.24 -5.78 -13.40
N HIS A 53 -2.70 -4.97 -12.45
CA HIS A 53 -4.05 -5.06 -11.89
C HIS A 53 -4.98 -3.91 -12.32
N VAL A 54 -4.43 -2.83 -12.89
CA VAL A 54 -5.20 -1.60 -13.19
C VAL A 54 -6.38 -1.87 -14.11
N ILE A 55 -6.21 -2.73 -15.12
CA ILE A 55 -7.29 -3.09 -16.06
C ILE A 55 -8.45 -3.75 -15.31
N ASN A 56 -8.14 -4.71 -14.44
CA ASN A 56 -9.15 -5.43 -13.67
C ASN A 56 -9.86 -4.50 -12.67
N TRP A 57 -9.13 -3.60 -12.01
CA TRP A 57 -9.73 -2.62 -11.10
C TRP A 57 -10.64 -1.62 -11.80
N LEU A 58 -10.24 -1.13 -12.98
CA LEU A 58 -11.07 -0.25 -13.81
C LEU A 58 -12.35 -0.96 -14.26
N ASN A 59 -12.24 -2.21 -14.71
CA ASN A 59 -13.42 -3.01 -15.08
C ASN A 59 -14.37 -3.18 -13.88
N ILE A 60 -13.85 -3.51 -12.71
CA ILE A 60 -14.66 -3.65 -11.49
C ILE A 60 -15.33 -2.34 -11.11
N ALA A 61 -14.63 -1.20 -11.20
CA ALA A 61 -15.20 0.11 -10.88
C ALA A 61 -16.34 0.48 -11.84
N VAL A 62 -16.18 0.19 -13.14
CA VAL A 62 -17.25 0.38 -14.15
C VAL A 62 -18.46 -0.50 -13.85
N GLU A 63 -18.25 -1.75 -13.46
CA GLU A 63 -19.35 -2.69 -13.20
C GLU A 63 -20.07 -2.43 -11.87
N LYS A 64 -19.36 -1.94 -10.84
CA LYS A 64 -19.87 -1.94 -9.45
C LYS A 64 -20.25 -0.58 -8.90
N GLY A 65 -19.89 0.54 -9.55
CA GLY A 65 -20.29 1.90 -9.16
C GLY A 65 -19.64 2.36 -7.86
#